data_AF-A0A453F0E8-F1
#
_entry.id   AF-A0A453F0E8-F1
#
_cell.length_a   1.000
_cell.length_b   1.000
_cell.length_c   1.000
_cell.angle_alpha   90.00
_cell.angle_beta   90.00
_cell.angle_gamma   90.00
#
_symmetry.space_group_name_H-M   'P 1'
#
loop_
_entity.id
_entity.type
_entity.pdbx_description
1 polymer ?
#
loop_
_entity_poly.entity_id
_entity_poly.type
_entity_poly.pdbx_seq_one_letter_code
_entity_poly.pdbx_strand_id
1 'polypeptide(L)'
;MNGAAAPEPTEAPAPSPQVPLDWRFSQVFGERGAGEDVQDVDIISAIEFNKSGHHLATGDRGGRVVLFERTDAKDHVSRKDAEKADYSISRHPEFRYKTEFQSHEPEVYLYENC
;
A
#
# COMPACT_ATOMS: atom_id res chain seq x y z
N MET A 1 -13.94 58.78 -17.42
CA MET A 1 -13.79 57.42 -17.97
C MET A 1 -12.29 57.20 -18.14
N ASN A 2 -11.55 56.29 -17.51
CA ASN A 2 -11.83 55.14 -16.66
C ASN A 2 -10.58 54.90 -15.79
N GLY A 3 -10.74 54.58 -14.50
CA GLY A 3 -9.68 54.02 -13.67
C GLY A 3 -10.06 52.57 -13.35
N ALA A 4 -9.34 51.61 -13.93
CA ALA A 4 -9.60 50.18 -13.70
C ALA A 4 -9.07 49.79 -12.32
N ALA A 5 -9.95 49.23 -11.47
CA ALA A 5 -9.59 48.65 -10.18
C ALA A 5 -8.91 47.29 -10.40
N ALA A 6 -7.78 47.07 -9.73
CA ALA A 6 -7.09 45.79 -9.70
C ALA A 6 -7.89 44.75 -8.87
N PRO A 7 -7.86 43.45 -9.21
CA PRO A 7 -8.54 42.42 -8.44
C PRO A 7 -7.78 42.13 -7.14
N GLU A 8 -8.49 42.11 -6.02
CA GLU A 8 -7.96 41.69 -4.72
C GLU A 8 -7.66 40.18 -4.70
N PRO A 9 -6.63 39.73 -3.96
CA PRO A 9 -6.29 38.32 -3.87
C PRO A 9 -7.33 37.60 -3.03
N THR A 10 -8.11 36.70 -3.65
CA THR A 10 -8.97 35.74 -2.95
C THR A 10 -8.11 34.82 -2.08
N GLU A 11 -8.20 35.04 -0.76
CA GLU A 11 -7.59 34.21 0.27
C GLU A 11 -8.12 32.77 0.17
N ALA A 12 -7.22 31.80 0.02
CA ALA A 12 -7.58 30.40 -0.04
C ALA A 12 -8.18 29.96 1.32
N PRO A 13 -9.23 29.13 1.34
CA PRO A 13 -9.85 28.70 2.58
C PRO A 13 -8.83 27.97 3.46
N ALA A 14 -8.77 28.36 4.74
CA ALA A 14 -7.91 27.74 5.73
C ALA A 14 -8.19 26.22 5.83
N PRO A 15 -7.15 25.38 6.03
CA PRO A 15 -7.31 23.94 6.13
C PRO A 15 -8.19 23.61 7.34
N SER A 16 -9.22 22.77 7.13
CA SER A 16 -10.05 22.26 8.19
C SER A 16 -9.23 21.42 9.19
N PRO A 17 -9.54 21.47 10.50
CA PRO A 17 -8.83 20.68 11.49
C PRO A 17 -9.02 19.18 11.19
N GLN A 18 -7.93 18.49 10.88
CA GLN A 18 -7.94 17.06 10.60
C GLN A 18 -8.16 16.29 11.90
N VAL A 19 -9.22 15.48 11.93
CA VAL A 19 -9.45 14.54 13.04
C VAL A 19 -8.31 13.51 13.04
N PRO A 20 -7.63 13.27 14.18
CA PRO A 20 -6.58 12.26 14.25
C PRO A 20 -7.11 10.87 13.88
N LEU A 21 -6.34 10.14 13.08
CA LEU A 21 -6.66 8.76 12.69
C LEU A 21 -6.36 7.79 13.86
N ASP A 22 -7.25 6.82 14.08
CA ASP A 22 -7.07 5.74 15.06
C ASP A 22 -6.39 4.52 14.40
N TRP A 23 -5.06 4.53 14.36
CA TRP A 23 -4.27 3.44 13.77
C TRP A 23 -4.24 2.21 14.67
N ARG A 24 -4.50 1.03 14.09
CA ARG A 24 -4.46 -0.26 14.78
C ARG A 24 -3.63 -1.26 13.99
N PHE A 25 -2.93 -2.15 14.71
CA PHE A 25 -2.23 -3.27 14.09
C PHE A 25 -3.24 -4.22 13.43
N SER A 26 -2.97 -4.62 12.18
CA SER A 26 -3.83 -5.53 11.42
C SER A 26 -3.10 -6.78 10.95
N GLN A 27 -1.93 -6.64 10.32
CA GLN A 27 -1.25 -7.75 9.65
C GLN A 27 0.26 -7.56 9.57
N VAL A 28 0.99 -8.67 9.59
CA VAL A 28 2.43 -8.75 9.38
C VAL A 28 2.75 -9.85 8.35
N PHE A 29 3.77 -9.61 7.52
CA PHE A 29 4.33 -10.58 6.59
C PHE A 29 5.85 -10.65 6.76
N GLY A 30 6.44 -11.79 6.42
CA GLY A 30 7.89 -11.97 6.47
C GLY A 30 8.44 -12.21 7.88
N GLU A 31 7.71 -12.94 8.73
CA GLU A 31 8.23 -13.37 10.03
C GLU A 31 9.53 -14.16 9.84
N ARG A 32 10.58 -13.70 10.51
CA ARG A 32 11.90 -14.34 10.54
C ARG A 32 12.00 -15.24 11.77
N GLY A 33 12.80 -16.30 11.63
CA GLY A 33 13.20 -17.10 12.80
C GLY A 33 13.98 -16.23 13.80
N ALA A 34 13.83 -16.51 15.09
CA ALA A 34 14.58 -15.79 16.12
C ALA A 34 16.10 -15.92 15.86
N GLY A 35 16.79 -14.78 15.68
CA GLY A 35 18.23 -14.73 15.45
C GLY A 35 18.68 -14.62 13.98
N GLU A 36 17.76 -14.48 13.03
CA GLU A 36 18.11 -14.27 11.62
C GLU A 36 18.19 -12.78 11.25
N ASP A 37 19.37 -12.31 10.84
CA ASP A 37 19.60 -10.92 10.41
C ASP A 37 18.93 -10.61 9.08
N VAL A 38 18.30 -9.42 9.00
CA VAL A 38 17.65 -8.90 7.78
C VAL A 38 18.65 -8.82 6.64
N GLN A 39 18.42 -9.62 5.60
CA GLN A 39 19.26 -9.60 4.41
C GLN A 39 18.99 -8.31 3.64
N ASP A 40 20.02 -7.63 3.17
CA ASP A 40 19.89 -6.37 2.44
C ASP A 40 18.97 -6.49 1.22
N VAL A 41 19.00 -7.65 0.56
CA VAL A 41 18.17 -7.96 -0.62
C VAL A 41 16.67 -8.09 -0.27
N ASP A 42 16.32 -8.42 0.97
CA ASP A 42 14.93 -8.56 1.43
C ASP A 42 14.36 -7.23 1.99
N ILE A 43 15.14 -6.15 1.99
CA ILE A 43 14.65 -4.85 2.45
C ILE A 43 13.65 -4.30 1.43
N ILE A 44 12.41 -4.12 1.85
CA ILE A 44 11.36 -3.49 1.04
C ILE A 44 11.78 -2.07 0.67
N SER A 45 11.84 -1.81 -0.63
CA SER A 45 12.28 -0.55 -1.23
C SER A 45 11.10 0.27 -1.78
N ALA A 46 9.99 -0.37 -2.14
CA ALA A 46 8.80 0.28 -2.67
C ALA A 46 7.52 -0.45 -2.25
N ILE A 47 6.43 0.32 -2.12
CA ILE A 47 5.09 -0.17 -1.84
C ILE A 47 4.06 0.62 -2.64
N GLU A 48 3.11 -0.06 -3.28
CA GLU A 48 2.08 0.60 -4.08
C GLU A 48 0.75 -0.17 -4.04
N PHE A 49 -0.33 0.55 -3.76
CA PHE A 49 -1.69 0.05 -3.98
C PHE A 49 -2.15 0.36 -5.39
N ASN A 50 -2.87 -0.56 -6.01
CA ASN A 50 -3.60 -0.21 -7.22
C ASN A 50 -4.73 0.80 -6.91
N LYS A 51 -5.23 1.49 -7.94
CA LYS A 51 -6.28 2.53 -7.78
C LYS A 51 -7.54 2.06 -7.03
N SER A 52 -7.88 0.78 -7.12
CA SER A 52 -9.04 0.21 -6.43
C SER A 52 -8.77 -0.20 -4.98
N GLY A 53 -7.49 -0.23 -4.55
CA GLY A 53 -7.08 -0.73 -3.24
C GLY A 53 -7.28 -2.23 -3.03
N HIS A 54 -7.47 -3.00 -4.11
CA HIS A 54 -7.66 -4.46 -4.05
C HIS A 54 -6.35 -5.23 -4.16
N HIS A 55 -5.31 -4.60 -4.71
CA HIS A 55 -4.00 -5.18 -4.84
C HIS A 55 -2.96 -4.27 -4.19
N LEU A 56 -1.99 -4.91 -3.54
CA LEU A 56 -0.83 -4.28 -2.93
C LEU A 56 0.41 -4.92 -3.52
N ALA A 57 1.29 -4.13 -4.13
CA ALA A 57 2.60 -4.57 -4.60
C ALA A 57 3.69 -4.08 -3.66
N THR A 58 4.67 -4.92 -3.38
CA THR A 58 5.90 -4.55 -2.66
C THR A 58 7.11 -4.96 -3.49
N GLY A 59 8.08 -4.06 -3.64
CA GLY A 59 9.39 -4.37 -4.22
C GLY A 59 10.45 -4.39 -3.13
N ASP A 60 11.43 -5.29 -3.23
CA ASP A 60 12.63 -5.28 -2.37
C ASP A 60 13.89 -4.87 -3.14
N ARG A 61 15.02 -4.71 -2.43
CA ARG A 61 16.31 -4.36 -3.05
C ARG A 61 16.89 -5.48 -3.91
N GLY A 62 16.45 -6.72 -3.71
CA GLY A 62 16.82 -7.88 -4.52
C GLY A 62 16.09 -7.95 -5.87
N GLY A 63 15.22 -6.99 -6.17
CA GLY A 63 14.49 -6.94 -7.44
C GLY A 63 13.22 -7.79 -7.47
N ARG A 64 12.88 -8.47 -6.38
CA ARG A 64 11.64 -9.24 -6.27
C ARG A 64 10.47 -8.29 -6.06
N VAL A 65 9.38 -8.56 -6.77
CA VAL A 65 8.10 -7.90 -6.59
C VAL A 65 7.10 -8.94 -6.08
N VAL A 66 6.50 -8.66 -4.93
CA VAL A 66 5.44 -9.48 -4.33
C VAL A 66 4.10 -8.76 -4.49
N LEU A 67 3.11 -9.47 -5.00
CA LEU A 67 1.75 -8.99 -5.18
C LEU A 67 0.82 -9.67 -4.17
N PHE A 68 0.06 -8.86 -3.44
CA PHE A 68 -0.97 -9.29 -2.53
C PHE A 68 -2.36 -8.89 -3.05
N GLU A 69 -3.38 -9.67 -2.70
CA GLU A 69 -4.79 -9.37 -2.98
C GLU A 69 -5.60 -9.27 -1.69
N ARG A 70 -6.55 -8.32 -1.64
CA ARG A 70 -7.46 -8.10 -0.51
C ARG A 70 -8.42 -9.29 -0.38
N THR A 71 -8.61 -9.82 0.83
CA THR A 71 -9.39 -11.05 1.07
C THR A 71 -10.90 -10.82 1.03
N ASP A 72 -11.37 -9.68 1.51
CA ASP A 72 -12.77 -9.27 1.56
C ASP A 72 -13.36 -8.88 0.18
N ALA A 73 -12.54 -8.71 -0.85
CA ALA A 73 -13.02 -8.45 -2.22
C ALA A 73 -13.76 -9.66 -2.83
N LYS A 74 -13.58 -10.84 -2.24
CA LYS A 74 -14.13 -12.12 -2.73
C LYS A 74 -15.31 -12.63 -1.91
N ASP A 75 -15.63 -12.00 -0.79
CA ASP A 75 -16.83 -12.30 -0.02
C ASP A 75 -18.02 -11.65 -0.73
N HIS A 76 -18.45 -12.29 -1.83
CA HIS A 76 -19.83 -12.20 -2.31
C HIS A 76 -20.71 -12.87 -1.26
N VAL A 77 -20.87 -12.17 -0.14
CA VAL A 77 -21.76 -12.52 0.96
C VAL A 77 -23.13 -12.80 0.34
N SER A 78 -23.68 -13.98 0.61
CA SER A 78 -24.98 -14.39 0.10
C SER A 78 -26.01 -13.29 0.40
N ARG A 79 -26.98 -13.05 -0.50
CA ARG A 79 -27.99 -11.99 -0.34
C ARG A 79 -28.71 -11.99 1.02
N LYS A 80 -28.67 -13.10 1.79
CA LYS A 80 -29.23 -13.22 3.14
C LYS A 80 -28.36 -12.63 4.26
N ASP A 81 -27.07 -12.45 4.04
CA ASP A 81 -26.12 -11.94 5.04
C ASP A 81 -25.77 -10.45 4.79
N ALA A 82 -26.15 -9.90 3.64
CA ALA A 82 -26.01 -8.47 3.30
C ALA A 82 -26.80 -7.56 4.25
N GLU A 83 -27.92 -8.03 4.80
CA GLU A 83 -28.72 -7.28 5.80
C GLU A 83 -28.03 -7.20 7.18
N LYS A 84 -26.97 -7.99 7.43
CA LYS A 84 -26.08 -7.85 8.60
C LYS A 84 -24.79 -7.09 8.30
N ALA A 85 -24.51 -6.78 7.02
CA ALA A 85 -23.25 -6.19 6.58
C ALA A 85 -23.14 -4.68 6.85
N ASP A 86 -24.25 -4.01 7.18
CA ASP A 86 -24.20 -2.63 7.72
C ASP A 86 -23.36 -2.55 9.02
N TYR A 87 -23.06 -3.69 9.65
CA TYR A 87 -22.15 -3.81 10.80
C TYR A 87 -20.81 -4.51 10.50
N SER A 88 -20.56 -5.01 9.29
CA SER A 88 -19.38 -5.85 8.96
C SER A 88 -18.22 -5.11 8.29
N ILE A 89 -18.35 -3.80 8.03
CA ILE A 89 -17.20 -2.92 7.68
C ILE A 89 -16.19 -2.81 8.85
N SER A 90 -16.49 -3.46 9.99
CA SER A 90 -15.68 -3.50 11.20
C SER A 90 -14.43 -4.40 11.13
N ARG A 91 -14.20 -5.15 10.04
CA ARG A 91 -12.93 -5.88 9.86
C ARG A 91 -11.95 -5.04 9.05
N HIS A 92 -10.75 -4.84 9.59
CA HIS A 92 -9.67 -4.17 8.89
C HIS A 92 -9.32 -4.95 7.60
N PRO A 93 -9.00 -4.27 6.48
CA PRO A 93 -8.62 -4.96 5.25
C PRO A 93 -7.43 -5.89 5.49
N GLU A 94 -7.59 -7.15 5.10
CA GLU A 94 -6.53 -8.16 5.14
C GLU A 94 -6.08 -8.49 3.73
N PHE A 95 -4.79 -8.74 3.58
CA PHE A 95 -4.15 -9.05 2.31
C PHE A 95 -3.63 -10.48 2.33
N ARG A 96 -3.63 -11.14 1.17
CA ARG A 96 -3.06 -12.47 1.01
C ARG A 96 -2.08 -12.48 -0.14
N TYR A 97 -0.98 -13.21 0.03
CA TYR A 97 -0.02 -13.45 -1.03
C TYR A 97 -0.74 -14.01 -2.27
N LYS A 98 -0.51 -13.36 -3.41
CA LYS A 98 -1.06 -13.78 -4.70
C LYS A 98 0.02 -14.41 -5.57
N THR A 99 1.11 -13.67 -5.79
CA THR A 99 2.24 -14.11 -6.62
C THR A 99 3.46 -13.23 -6.36
N GLU A 100 4.62 -13.71 -6.78
CA GLU A 100 5.83 -12.91 -6.89
C GLU A 100 6.49 -13.10 -8.24
N PHE A 101 7.33 -12.15 -8.63
CA PHE A 101 8.14 -12.23 -9.84
C PHE A 101 9.42 -11.40 -9.68
N GLN A 102 10.44 -11.73 -10.47
CA GLN A 102 11.66 -10.93 -10.56
C GLN A 102 11.47 -9.80 -11.57
N SER A 103 11.71 -8.56 -11.15
CA SER A 103 11.66 -7.39 -12.04
C SER A 103 12.93 -7.27 -12.90
N HIS A 104 14.08 -7.73 -12.39
CA HIS A 104 15.35 -7.81 -13.09
C HIS A 104 16.22 -8.92 -12.45
N GLU A 105 17.12 -9.52 -13.23
CA GLU A 105 18.23 -10.29 -12.66
C GLU A 105 19.21 -9.29 -12.02
N PRO A 106 19.85 -9.60 -10.87
CA PRO A 106 20.97 -8.80 -10.38
C PRO A 106 21.97 -8.60 -11.53
N GLU A 107 22.39 -7.38 -11.79
CA GLU A 107 23.50 -7.17 -12.73
C GLU A 107 24.69 -7.96 -12.18
N VAL A 108 25.02 -9.05 -12.87
CA VAL A 108 26.14 -9.95 -12.58
C VAL A 108 27.36 -9.09 -12.21
N TYR A 109 27.98 -9.35 -11.05
CA TYR A 109 29.28 -8.79 -10.69
C TYR A 109 30.33 -9.18 -11.74
N LEU A 110 30.40 -8.43 -12.84
CA LEU A 110 31.39 -8.60 -13.89
C LEU A 110 32.61 -7.73 -13.62
N TYR A 111 33.29 -7.88 -12.47
CA TYR A 111 34.69 -7.44 -12.34
C TYR A 111 35.41 -8.22 -11.22
N GLU A 112 35.86 -9.43 -11.52
CA GLU A 112 37.17 -9.97 -11.10
C GLU A 112 37.45 -11.28 -11.83
N ASN A 113 37.91 -11.14 -13.07
CA ASN A 113 38.73 -12.13 -13.78
C ASN A 113 39.55 -11.35 -14.82
N CYS A 114 40.51 -10.58 -14.33
CA CYS A 114 41.66 -10.14 -15.11
C CYS A 114 42.91 -10.23 -14.23
#